data_AF-A0A5B6VHL4-F1
#
_entry.id   AF-A0A5B6VHL4-F1
#
_cell.length_a   1.000
_cell.length_b   1.000
_cell.length_c   1.000
_cell.angle_alpha   90.00
_cell.angle_beta   90.00
_cell.angle_gamma   90.00
#
_symmetry.space_group_name_H-M   'P 1'
#
loop_
_entity.id
_entity.type
_entity.pdbx_description
1 polymer ?
#
loop_
_entity_poly.entity_id
_entity_poly.type
_entity_poly.pdbx_seq_one_letter_code
_entity_poly.pdbx_strand_id
1 'polypeptide(L)'
;MVIRDLLNLCEITKGKDNKAVIASNIMYVVGQYPRFLRAHWKFLKTVVNKLFEFMHETHPGVQKFLKTVVNKLFEFMHETHPGLQDMACDTFLKIVQKCKRKFVIVQVGENEPFVSELLSALATTVADLEPHQIHSFYESVGHMIQAESDPHKRDEYLQRLMALPNQKWGEIIGQARQSVDFLKDQDVIRTVLNILQVFLF
;
A
#
# COMPACT_ATOMS: atom_id res chain seq x y z
N MET A 1 -0.32 26.34 16.43
CA MET A 1 -1.13 26.42 17.67
C MET A 1 -2.19 25.31 17.67
N VAL A 2 -3.14 25.33 16.72
CA VAL A 2 -4.22 24.33 16.57
C VAL A 2 -3.79 22.86 16.75
N ILE A 3 -2.77 22.37 16.02
CA ILE A 3 -2.38 20.95 16.12
C ILE A 3 -1.78 20.61 17.50
N ARG A 4 -1.03 21.54 18.11
CA ARG A 4 -0.49 21.33 19.46
C ARG A 4 -1.63 21.19 20.48
N ASP A 5 -2.65 22.02 20.33
CA ASP A 5 -3.80 22.00 21.23
C ASP A 5 -4.64 20.73 21.03
N LEU A 6 -4.81 20.28 19.78
CA LEU A 6 -5.43 18.98 19.47
C LEU A 6 -4.61 17.78 19.97
N LEU A 7 -3.28 17.83 19.86
CA LEU A 7 -2.40 16.79 20.40
C LEU A 7 -2.52 16.70 21.93
N ASN A 8 -2.46 17.84 22.62
CA ASN A 8 -2.67 17.90 24.08
C ASN A 8 -4.08 17.41 24.46
N LEU A 9 -5.11 17.81 23.70
CA LEU A 9 -6.48 17.36 23.89
C LEU A 9 -6.57 15.83 23.73
N CYS A 10 -5.86 15.26 22.76
CA CYS A 10 -5.81 13.81 22.55
C CYS A 10 -5.15 13.06 23.73
N GLU A 11 -4.18 13.66 24.41
CA GLU A 11 -3.52 13.05 25.58
C GLU A 11 -4.42 13.03 26.81
N ILE A 12 -5.10 14.15 27.10
CA ILE A 12 -5.94 14.29 28.29
C ILE A 12 -7.33 13.65 28.14
N THR A 13 -7.80 13.46 26.89
CA THR A 13 -9.13 12.89 26.63
C THR A 13 -9.17 11.40 26.97
N LYS A 14 -10.19 10.98 27.71
CA LYS A 14 -10.45 9.56 28.01
C LYS A 14 -11.48 8.98 27.05
N GLY A 15 -11.41 7.66 26.86
CA GLY A 15 -12.29 6.91 25.95
C GLY A 15 -11.73 6.80 24.53
N LYS A 16 -11.82 5.61 23.95
CA LYS A 16 -11.25 5.31 22.62
C LYS A 16 -11.93 6.12 21.52
N ASP A 17 -13.25 6.24 21.53
CA ASP A 17 -14.01 6.97 20.52
C ASP A 17 -13.66 8.46 20.50
N ASN A 18 -13.62 9.09 21.68
CA ASN A 18 -13.26 10.51 21.79
C ASN A 18 -11.84 10.78 21.30
N LYS A 19 -10.87 9.92 21.68
CA LYS A 19 -9.49 10.02 21.18
C LYS A 19 -9.44 9.89 19.67
N ALA A 20 -10.26 9.03 19.09
CA ALA A 20 -10.26 8.78 17.66
C ALA A 20 -10.91 9.92 16.85
N VAL A 21 -11.93 10.59 17.40
CA VAL A 21 -12.48 11.83 16.83
C VAL A 21 -11.40 12.92 16.80
N ILE A 22 -10.72 13.14 17.93
CA ILE A 22 -9.64 14.15 18.01
C ILE A 22 -8.50 13.79 17.06
N ALA A 23 -8.10 12.52 17.01
CA ALA A 23 -7.11 12.02 16.06
C ALA A 23 -7.53 12.33 14.63
N SER A 24 -8.75 11.99 14.21
CA SER A 24 -9.25 12.27 12.85
C SER A 24 -9.19 13.76 12.49
N ASN A 25 -9.48 14.66 13.43
CA ASN A 25 -9.34 16.10 13.25
C ASN A 25 -7.87 16.53 13.13
N ILE A 26 -6.96 15.95 13.91
CA ILE A 26 -5.51 16.18 13.75
C ILE A 26 -5.07 15.78 12.35
N MET A 27 -5.48 14.60 11.88
CA MET A 27 -5.10 14.09 10.55
C MET A 27 -5.64 14.98 9.43
N TYR A 28 -6.90 15.41 9.54
CA TYR A 28 -7.50 16.35 8.61
C TYR A 28 -6.72 17.67 8.55
N VAL A 29 -6.49 18.31 9.70
CA VAL A 29 -5.76 19.59 9.77
C VAL A 29 -4.35 19.45 9.23
N VAL A 30 -3.62 18.39 9.59
CA VAL A 30 -2.27 18.10 9.06
C VAL A 30 -2.29 17.98 7.54
N GLY A 31 -3.27 17.26 6.97
CA GLY A 31 -3.43 17.09 5.53
C GLY A 31 -3.62 18.41 4.77
N GLN A 32 -4.20 19.44 5.40
CA GLN A 32 -4.47 20.73 4.78
C GLN A 32 -3.24 21.68 4.71
N TYR A 33 -2.16 21.39 5.44
CA TYR A 33 -1.01 22.32 5.55
C TYR A 33 0.35 21.69 5.18
N PRO A 34 0.53 21.16 3.95
CA PRO A 34 1.75 20.49 3.54
C PRO A 34 2.99 21.39 3.55
N ARG A 35 2.85 22.69 3.20
CA ARG A 35 3.97 23.66 3.23
C ARG A 35 4.51 23.88 4.64
N PHE A 36 3.62 23.97 5.63
CA PHE A 36 4.00 24.14 7.04
C PHE A 36 4.76 22.92 7.57
N LEU A 37 4.31 21.71 7.22
CA LEU A 37 4.95 20.47 7.64
C LEU A 37 6.36 20.32 7.08
N ARG A 38 6.58 20.69 5.80
CA ARG A 38 7.91 20.68 5.18
C ARG A 38 8.91 21.61 5.89
N ALA A 39 8.43 22.74 6.42
CA ALA A 39 9.26 23.68 7.17
C ALA A 39 9.55 23.25 8.63
N HIS A 40 8.87 22.21 9.16
CA HIS A 40 8.96 21.82 10.58
C HIS A 40 9.17 20.30 10.74
N TRP A 41 10.38 19.81 10.43
CA TRP A 41 10.70 18.38 10.41
C TRP A 41 10.42 17.61 11.71
N LYS A 42 10.79 18.14 12.88
CA LYS A 42 10.49 17.48 14.17
C LYS A 42 8.98 17.31 14.38
N PHE A 43 8.21 18.31 13.97
CA PHE A 43 6.77 18.30 14.09
C PHE A 43 6.13 17.33 13.09
N LEU A 44 6.58 17.33 11.85
CA LEU A 44 6.19 16.35 10.84
C LEU A 44 6.46 14.91 11.32
N LYS A 45 7.63 14.64 11.91
CA LYS A 45 7.96 13.33 12.47
C LYS A 45 7.01 12.92 13.61
N THR A 46 6.70 13.83 14.54
CA THR A 46 5.73 13.56 15.61
C THR A 46 4.34 13.27 15.06
N VAL A 47 3.90 14.05 14.08
CA VAL A 47 2.61 13.87 13.42
C VAL A 47 2.56 12.52 12.70
N VAL A 48 3.59 12.16 11.93
CA VAL A 48 3.67 10.87 11.22
C VAL A 48 3.68 9.70 12.20
N ASN A 49 4.42 9.78 13.30
CA ASN A 49 4.40 8.74 14.33
C ASN A 49 3.01 8.60 14.97
N LYS A 50 2.34 9.73 15.26
CA LYS A 50 0.96 9.70 15.76
C LYS A 50 -0.02 9.17 14.73
N LEU A 51 0.15 9.48 13.45
CA LEU A 51 -0.64 8.91 12.35
C LEU A 51 -0.53 7.39 12.34
N PHE A 52 0.68 6.83 12.48
CA PHE A 52 0.87 5.38 12.55
C PHE A 52 0.26 4.75 13.82
N GLU A 53 0.35 5.41 14.97
CA GLU A 53 -0.37 4.97 16.17
C GLU A 53 -1.89 4.97 15.96
N PHE A 54 -2.42 6.02 15.34
CA PHE A 54 -3.85 6.15 15.09
C PHE A 54 -4.34 5.18 14.02
N MET A 55 -3.54 4.80 13.03
CA MET A 55 -3.91 3.79 12.02
C MET A 55 -4.28 2.42 12.64
N HIS A 56 -3.95 2.15 13.90
CA HIS A 56 -4.38 0.96 14.63
C HIS A 56 -5.80 1.08 15.20
N GLU A 57 -6.34 2.28 15.30
CA GLU A 57 -7.67 2.57 15.84
C GLU A 57 -8.77 2.06 14.90
N THR A 58 -9.93 1.72 15.47
CA THR A 58 -11.08 1.14 14.71
C THR A 58 -12.14 2.17 14.37
N HIS A 59 -11.91 3.43 14.72
CA HIS A 59 -12.89 4.48 14.54
C HIS A 59 -13.07 4.86 13.06
N PRO A 60 -14.31 5.10 12.58
CA PRO A 60 -14.61 5.35 11.18
C PRO A 60 -13.83 6.52 10.56
N GLY A 61 -13.68 7.63 11.30
CA GLY A 61 -12.94 8.80 10.83
C GLY A 61 -11.45 8.53 10.57
N VAL A 62 -10.87 7.56 11.27
CA VAL A 62 -9.47 7.14 11.08
C VAL A 62 -9.34 6.19 9.90
N GLN A 63 -10.25 5.22 9.77
CA GLN A 63 -10.26 4.27 8.66
C GLN A 63 -10.45 4.97 7.31
N LYS A 64 -11.33 5.97 7.26
CA LYS A 64 -11.54 6.83 6.09
C LYS A 64 -10.24 7.53 5.66
N PHE A 65 -9.46 8.03 6.61
CA PHE A 65 -8.19 8.68 6.32
C PHE A 65 -7.18 7.71 5.70
N LEU A 66 -7.04 6.50 6.23
CA LEU A 66 -6.14 5.48 5.67
C LEU A 66 -6.52 5.17 4.20
N LYS A 67 -7.81 4.94 3.91
CA LYS A 67 -8.29 4.68 2.54
C LYS A 67 -8.01 5.87 1.62
N THR A 68 -8.24 7.11 2.07
CA THR A 68 -7.90 8.33 1.30
C THR A 68 -6.40 8.43 1.00
N VAL A 69 -5.54 8.20 1.98
CA VAL A 69 -4.07 8.24 1.78
C VAL A 69 -3.64 7.19 0.78
N VAL A 70 -4.12 5.94 0.93
CA VAL A 70 -3.76 4.84 0.02
C VAL A 70 -4.25 5.12 -1.40
N ASN A 71 -5.48 5.59 -1.58
CA ASN A 71 -6.00 5.94 -2.91
C ASN A 71 -5.17 7.06 -3.56
N LYS A 72 -4.71 8.04 -2.77
CA LYS A 72 -3.85 9.11 -3.30
C LYS A 72 -2.47 8.59 -3.72
N LEU A 73 -1.93 7.60 -3.02
CA LEU A 73 -0.69 6.93 -3.45
C LEU A 73 -0.89 6.18 -4.76
N PHE A 74 -2.05 5.55 -4.97
CA PHE A 74 -2.35 4.88 -6.23
C PHE A 74 -2.54 5.88 -7.38
N GLU A 75 -3.16 7.04 -7.14
CA GLU A 75 -3.16 8.14 -8.12
C GLU A 75 -1.73 8.55 -8.50
N PHE A 76 -0.81 8.62 -7.53
CA PHE A 76 0.59 8.96 -7.78
C PHE A 76 1.39 7.86 -8.47
N MET A 77 0.95 6.60 -8.39
CA MET A 77 1.52 5.50 -9.18
C MET A 77 1.25 5.67 -10.69
N HIS A 78 0.25 6.47 -11.07
CA HIS A 78 -0.07 6.82 -12.46
C HIS A 78 0.49 8.17 -12.91
N GLU A 79 1.24 8.87 -12.05
CA GLU A 79 1.73 10.21 -12.35
C GLU A 79 3.10 10.15 -13.05
N THR A 80 3.26 10.97 -14.08
CA THR A 80 4.46 11.01 -14.94
C THR A 80 5.59 11.87 -14.38
N HIS A 81 5.33 12.57 -13.27
CA HIS A 81 6.33 13.42 -12.63
C HIS A 81 7.50 12.58 -12.09
N PRO A 82 8.76 12.90 -12.46
CA PRO A 82 9.93 12.13 -12.06
C PRO A 82 10.01 11.86 -10.55
N GLY A 83 10.21 10.59 -10.19
CA GLY A 83 10.36 10.14 -8.81
C GLY A 83 9.08 10.10 -7.97
N LEU A 84 7.93 10.50 -8.51
CA LEU A 84 6.68 10.47 -7.74
C LEU A 84 6.16 9.03 -7.55
N GLN A 85 6.26 8.20 -8.59
CA GLN A 85 5.89 6.78 -8.53
C GLN A 85 6.77 6.00 -7.52
N ASP A 86 8.08 6.27 -7.49
CA ASP A 86 9.00 5.69 -6.51
C ASP A 86 8.59 6.05 -5.08
N MET A 87 8.36 7.34 -4.85
CA MET A 87 7.91 7.84 -3.55
C MET A 87 6.57 7.22 -3.15
N ALA A 88 5.66 7.02 -4.11
CA ALA A 88 4.35 6.41 -3.87
C ALA A 88 4.49 4.93 -3.46
N CYS A 89 5.26 4.14 -4.20
CA CYS A 89 5.51 2.72 -3.89
C CYS A 89 6.22 2.55 -2.54
N ASP A 90 7.28 3.32 -2.28
CA ASP A 90 8.00 3.29 -1.00
C ASP A 90 7.12 3.67 0.19
N THR A 91 6.27 4.68 0.01
CA THR A 91 5.36 5.12 1.06
C THR A 91 4.28 4.08 1.30
N PHE A 92 3.75 3.48 0.23
CA PHE A 92 2.77 2.40 0.32
C PHE A 92 3.35 1.20 1.08
N LEU A 93 4.54 0.73 0.73
CA LEU A 93 5.23 -0.36 1.44
C LEU A 93 5.38 -0.07 2.94
N LYS A 94 5.84 1.14 3.29
CA LYS A 94 5.98 1.57 4.70
C LYS A 94 4.64 1.57 5.44
N ILE A 95 3.56 2.02 4.80
CA ILE A 95 2.21 1.98 5.39
C ILE A 95 1.83 0.52 5.65
N VAL A 96 1.95 -0.34 4.64
CA VAL A 96 1.56 -1.75 4.76
C VAL A 96 2.36 -2.48 5.83
N GLN A 97 3.68 -2.30 5.89
CA GLN A 97 4.52 -2.90 6.92
C GLN A 97 4.06 -2.55 8.35
N LYS A 98 3.42 -1.39 8.54
CA LYS A 98 2.91 -0.95 9.85
C LYS A 98 1.46 -1.32 10.10
N CYS A 99 0.61 -1.44 9.08
CA CYS A 99 -0.82 -1.65 9.26
C CYS A 99 -1.45 -2.77 8.40
N LYS A 100 -0.65 -3.73 7.92
CA LYS A 100 -1.06 -4.87 7.06
C LYS A 100 -2.39 -5.55 7.43
N ARG A 101 -2.67 -5.75 8.71
CA ARG A 101 -3.93 -6.36 9.19
C ARG A 101 -5.19 -5.57 8.80
N LYS A 102 -5.09 -4.25 8.64
CA LYS A 102 -6.23 -3.39 8.26
C LYS A 102 -6.65 -3.60 6.81
N PHE A 103 -5.77 -4.12 5.96
CA PHE A 103 -6.07 -4.36 4.55
C PHE A 103 -6.81 -5.67 4.30
N VAL A 104 -6.67 -6.64 5.21
CA VAL A 104 -7.28 -7.98 5.09
C VAL A 104 -8.59 -8.15 5.86
N ILE A 105 -8.95 -7.19 6.72
CA ILE A 105 -10.25 -7.18 7.40
C ILE A 105 -11.18 -6.13 6.76
N VAL A 106 -12.48 -6.42 6.75
CA VAL A 106 -13.51 -5.46 6.32
C VAL A 106 -13.52 -4.26 7.26
N GLN A 107 -13.33 -3.06 6.72
CA GLN A 107 -13.39 -1.81 7.50
C GLN A 107 -14.86 -1.35 7.66
N VAL A 108 -15.11 -0.45 8.60
CA VAL A 108 -16.46 0.05 8.87
C VAL A 108 -16.99 0.81 7.65
N GLY A 109 -18.15 0.40 7.15
CA GLY A 109 -18.80 1.02 5.98
C GLY A 109 -18.35 0.48 4.62
N GLU A 110 -17.46 -0.52 4.60
CA GLU A 110 -17.03 -1.21 3.39
C GLU A 110 -17.68 -2.60 3.29
N ASN A 111 -17.80 -3.13 2.08
CA ASN A 111 -18.43 -4.44 1.83
C ASN A 111 -17.41 -5.60 1.81
N GLU A 112 -16.15 -5.31 1.51
CA GLU A 112 -15.08 -6.30 1.40
C GLU A 112 -13.75 -5.74 1.95
N PRO A 113 -12.74 -6.58 2.22
CA PRO A 113 -11.42 -6.10 2.59
C PRO A 113 -10.74 -5.38 1.43
N PHE A 114 -9.98 -4.31 1.74
CA PHE A 114 -9.30 -3.52 0.71
C PHE A 114 -8.32 -4.35 -0.14
N VAL A 115 -7.69 -5.39 0.42
CA VAL A 115 -6.82 -6.29 -0.37
C VAL A 115 -7.57 -6.94 -1.53
N SER A 116 -8.85 -7.25 -1.37
CA SER A 116 -9.68 -7.83 -2.44
C SER A 116 -9.99 -6.80 -3.52
N GLU A 117 -10.33 -5.55 -3.15
CA GLU A 117 -10.47 -4.43 -4.09
C GLU A 117 -9.17 -4.22 -4.90
N LEU A 118 -8.03 -4.20 -4.19
CA LEU A 118 -6.70 -4.02 -4.77
C LEU A 118 -6.37 -5.12 -5.78
N LEU A 119 -6.57 -6.39 -5.41
CA LEU A 119 -6.27 -7.53 -6.29
C LEU A 119 -7.14 -7.53 -7.55
N SER A 120 -8.37 -7.02 -7.47
CA SER A 120 -9.24 -6.83 -8.65
C SER A 120 -8.74 -5.73 -9.57
N ALA A 121 -8.14 -4.67 -9.03
CA ALA A 121 -7.57 -3.55 -9.77
C ALA A 121 -6.09 -3.74 -10.16
N LEU A 122 -5.47 -4.88 -9.79
CA LEU A 122 -4.03 -5.11 -9.88
C LEU A 122 -3.43 -4.76 -11.25
N ALA A 123 -4.03 -5.28 -12.33
CA ALA A 123 -3.55 -5.05 -13.69
C ALA A 123 -3.55 -3.57 -14.08
N THR A 124 -4.57 -2.82 -13.64
CA THR A 124 -4.62 -1.38 -13.87
C THR A 124 -3.60 -0.65 -13.01
N THR A 125 -3.48 -0.97 -11.71
CA THR A 125 -2.59 -0.25 -10.78
C THR A 125 -1.12 -0.33 -11.17
N VAL A 126 -0.66 -1.47 -11.71
CA VAL A 126 0.76 -1.66 -12.06
C VAL A 126 1.10 -1.29 -13.51
N ALA A 127 0.12 -0.85 -14.30
CA ALA A 127 0.28 -0.65 -15.74
C ALA A 127 1.35 0.39 -16.12
N ASP A 128 1.47 1.45 -15.31
CA ASP A 128 2.38 2.56 -15.57
C ASP A 128 3.67 2.49 -14.72
N LEU A 129 3.87 1.40 -13.98
CA LEU A 129 5.00 1.24 -13.07
C LEU A 129 6.22 0.62 -13.74
N GLU A 130 7.40 1.09 -13.34
CA GLU A 130 8.68 0.50 -13.71
C GLU A 130 8.95 -0.80 -12.93
N PRO A 131 9.82 -1.71 -13.42
CA PRO A 131 10.01 -3.02 -12.81
C PRO A 131 10.31 -3.02 -11.30
N HIS A 132 11.16 -2.11 -10.81
CA HIS A 132 11.47 -2.03 -9.38
C HIS A 132 10.29 -1.53 -8.54
N GLN A 133 9.45 -0.65 -9.11
CA GLN A 133 8.22 -0.17 -8.48
C GLN A 133 7.18 -1.30 -8.39
N ILE A 134 7.06 -2.11 -9.46
CA ILE A 134 6.25 -3.33 -9.46
C ILE A 134 6.71 -4.27 -8.36
N HIS A 135 8.02 -4.50 -8.20
CA HIS A 135 8.54 -5.35 -7.12
C HIS A 135 8.16 -4.83 -5.73
N SER A 136 8.36 -3.54 -5.48
CA SER A 136 7.96 -2.90 -4.20
C SER A 136 6.44 -2.99 -3.96
N PHE A 137 5.63 -2.86 -5.01
CA PHE A 137 4.18 -3.02 -4.92
C PHE A 137 3.79 -4.46 -4.57
N TYR A 138 4.35 -5.46 -5.26
CA TYR A 138 4.08 -6.88 -4.99
C TYR A 138 4.53 -7.29 -3.58
N GLU A 139 5.70 -6.81 -3.12
CA GLU A 139 6.16 -7.00 -1.74
C GLU A 139 5.15 -6.43 -0.73
N SER A 140 4.63 -5.22 -1.00
CA SER A 140 3.61 -4.60 -0.18
C SER A 140 2.35 -5.48 -0.08
N VAL A 141 1.81 -5.94 -1.20
CA VAL A 141 0.62 -6.80 -1.20
C VAL A 141 0.91 -8.16 -0.53
N GLY A 142 2.09 -8.73 -0.74
CA GLY A 142 2.55 -9.95 -0.07
C GLY A 142 2.53 -9.82 1.46
N HIS A 143 2.99 -8.67 1.99
CA HIS A 143 2.87 -8.38 3.42
C HIS A 143 1.42 -8.33 3.91
N MET A 144 0.47 -7.79 3.12
CA MET A 144 -0.95 -7.82 3.46
C MET A 144 -1.45 -9.27 3.55
N ILE A 145 -1.21 -10.05 2.50
CA ILE A 145 -1.65 -11.45 2.38
C ILE A 145 -1.11 -12.29 3.54
N GLN A 146 0.16 -12.10 3.93
CA GLN A 146 0.75 -12.77 5.08
C GLN A 146 0.02 -12.46 6.40
N ALA A 147 -0.64 -11.31 6.51
CA ALA A 147 -1.42 -10.92 7.68
C ALA A 147 -2.84 -11.50 7.71
N GLU A 148 -3.31 -12.14 6.62
CA GLU A 148 -4.58 -12.87 6.61
C GLU A 148 -4.49 -14.11 7.49
N SER A 149 -5.48 -14.22 8.38
CA SER A 149 -5.59 -15.29 9.37
C SER A 149 -6.23 -16.55 8.81
N ASP A 150 -7.13 -16.42 7.82
CA ASP A 150 -7.78 -17.53 7.15
C ASP A 150 -6.86 -18.12 6.06
N PRO A 151 -6.36 -19.36 6.20
CA PRO A 151 -5.47 -19.97 5.22
C PRO A 151 -6.09 -20.06 3.82
N HIS A 152 -7.40 -20.31 3.71
CA HIS A 152 -8.07 -20.44 2.42
C HIS A 152 -8.13 -19.11 1.68
N LYS A 153 -8.47 -18.02 2.39
CA LYS A 153 -8.43 -16.67 1.82
C LYS A 153 -7.02 -16.23 1.49
N ARG A 154 -6.05 -16.58 2.33
CA ARG A 154 -4.64 -16.27 2.07
C ARG A 154 -4.17 -16.92 0.77
N ASP A 155 -4.52 -18.19 0.55
CA ASP A 155 -4.18 -18.90 -0.68
C ASP A 155 -4.92 -18.33 -1.90
N GLU A 156 -6.21 -17.98 -1.76
CA GLU A 156 -6.98 -17.29 -2.80
C GLU A 156 -6.36 -15.95 -3.21
N TYR A 157 -6.02 -15.11 -2.23
CA TYR A 157 -5.36 -13.83 -2.49
C TYR A 157 -3.99 -14.00 -3.13
N LEU A 158 -3.22 -15.01 -2.71
CA LEU A 158 -1.91 -15.30 -3.30
C LEU A 158 -2.07 -15.74 -4.77
N GLN A 159 -3.06 -16.58 -5.08
CA GLN A 159 -3.35 -16.98 -6.45
C GLN A 159 -3.72 -15.77 -7.33
N ARG A 160 -4.54 -14.85 -6.81
CA ARG A 160 -4.90 -13.62 -7.51
C ARG A 160 -3.70 -12.69 -7.72
N LEU A 161 -2.86 -12.52 -6.71
CA LEU A 161 -1.63 -11.71 -6.82
C LEU A 161 -0.70 -12.29 -7.88
N MET A 162 -0.50 -13.61 -7.89
CA MET A 162 0.42 -14.29 -8.79
C MET A 162 -0.17 -14.56 -10.18
N ALA A 163 -1.41 -14.16 -10.47
CA ALA A 163 -2.06 -14.43 -11.75
C ALA A 163 -1.30 -13.86 -12.95
N LEU A 164 -0.93 -12.57 -12.92
CA LEU A 164 -0.22 -11.91 -14.04
C LEU A 164 1.20 -12.48 -14.24
N PRO A 165 2.05 -12.62 -13.20
CA PRO A 165 3.37 -13.22 -13.36
C PRO A 165 3.30 -14.69 -13.82
N ASN A 166 2.35 -15.48 -13.30
CA ASN A 166 2.17 -16.88 -13.70
C ASN A 166 1.72 -17.01 -15.16
N GLN A 167 0.81 -16.13 -15.61
CA GLN A 167 0.42 -16.09 -17.01
C GLN A 167 1.63 -15.79 -17.90
N LYS A 168 2.39 -14.74 -17.58
CA LYS A 168 3.57 -14.35 -18.36
C LYS A 168 4.65 -15.44 -18.36
N TRP A 169 4.86 -16.09 -17.22
CA TRP A 169 5.74 -17.24 -17.09
C TRP A 169 5.30 -18.39 -18.00
N GLY A 170 4.01 -18.73 -17.99
CA GLY A 170 3.43 -19.77 -18.84
C GLY A 170 3.65 -19.50 -20.33
N GLU A 171 3.46 -18.25 -20.78
CA GLU A 171 3.74 -17.82 -22.16
C GLU A 171 5.21 -18.05 -22.53
N ILE A 172 6.14 -17.62 -21.67
CA ILE A 172 7.59 -17.75 -21.89
C ILE A 172 7.99 -19.22 -21.97
N ILE A 173 7.53 -20.04 -21.02
CA ILE A 173 7.83 -21.48 -21.02
C ILE A 173 7.23 -22.17 -22.24
N GLY A 174 6.04 -21.77 -22.67
CA GLY A 174 5.41 -22.26 -23.90
C GLY A 174 6.26 -22.01 -25.14
N GLN A 175 6.81 -20.80 -25.27
CA GLN A 175 7.69 -20.43 -26.40
C GLN A 175 9.06 -21.13 -26.30
N ALA A 176 9.64 -21.19 -25.10
CA ALA A 176 10.93 -21.86 -24.86
C ALA A 176 10.89 -23.37 -25.19
N ARG A 177 9.74 -24.03 -25.01
CA ARG A 177 9.53 -25.43 -25.42
C ARG A 177 9.59 -25.62 -26.94
N GLN A 178 9.26 -24.59 -27.72
CA GLN A 178 9.33 -24.63 -29.18
C GLN A 178 10.74 -24.31 -29.67
N SER A 179 11.40 -23.33 -29.03
CA SER A 179 12.78 -22.97 -29.33
C SER A 179 13.49 -22.42 -28.10
N VAL A 180 14.55 -23.10 -27.66
CA VAL A 180 15.36 -22.67 -26.51
C VAL A 180 16.12 -21.38 -26.83
N ASP A 181 16.36 -21.07 -28.12
CA ASP A 181 17.00 -19.82 -28.53
C ASP A 181 16.17 -18.59 -28.14
N PHE A 182 14.86 -18.74 -27.93
CA PHE A 182 14.00 -17.68 -27.39
C PHE A 182 14.50 -17.15 -26.03
N LEU A 183 15.07 -18.01 -25.19
CA LEU A 183 15.60 -17.63 -23.88
C LEU A 183 16.96 -16.90 -23.96
N LYS A 184 17.58 -16.83 -25.14
CA LYS A 184 18.83 -16.06 -25.34
C LYS A 184 18.55 -14.58 -25.60
N ASP A 185 17.31 -14.22 -25.91
CA ASP A 185 16.88 -12.84 -26.10
C ASP A 185 17.03 -12.06 -24.78
N GLN A 186 17.71 -10.91 -24.84
CA GLN A 186 18.02 -10.11 -23.67
C GLN A 186 16.76 -9.56 -22.97
N ASP A 187 15.71 -9.24 -23.72
CA ASP A 187 14.46 -8.74 -23.17
C ASP A 187 13.65 -9.86 -22.52
N VAL A 188 13.72 -11.07 -23.07
CA VAL A 188 13.16 -12.28 -22.43
C VAL A 188 13.89 -12.59 -21.12
N ILE A 189 15.21 -12.53 -21.10
CA ILE A 189 16.01 -12.74 -19.87
C ILE A 189 15.63 -11.72 -18.80
N ARG A 190 15.53 -10.42 -19.15
CA ARG A 190 15.09 -9.37 -18.22
C ARG A 190 13.68 -9.65 -17.68
N THR A 191 12.77 -10.06 -18.56
CA THR A 191 11.39 -10.40 -18.16
C THR A 191 11.37 -11.58 -17.19
N VAL A 192 12.14 -12.63 -17.47
CA VAL A 192 12.29 -13.79 -16.57
C VAL A 192 12.84 -13.37 -15.21
N LEU A 193 13.89 -12.53 -15.18
CA LEU A 193 14.45 -12.02 -13.92
C LEU A 193 13.41 -11.22 -13.12
N ASN A 194 12.65 -10.35 -13.78
CA ASN A 194 11.59 -9.58 -13.14
C ASN A 194 10.50 -10.46 -12.54
N ILE A 195 10.09 -11.53 -13.24
CA ILE A 195 9.10 -12.51 -12.73
C ILE A 195 9.66 -13.27 -11.53
N LEU A 196 10.90 -13.77 -11.63
CA LEU A 196 11.52 -14.52 -10.55
C LEU A 196 11.69 -13.65 -9.29
N GLN A 197 12.01 -12.37 -9.44
CA GLN A 197 12.06 -11.44 -8.32
C GLN A 197 10.69 -11.34 -7.62
N VAL A 198 9.59 -11.20 -8.38
CA VAL A 198 8.23 -11.21 -7.81
C VAL A 198 7.92 -12.49 -7.04
N PHE A 199 8.41 -13.65 -7.48
CA PHE A 199 8.17 -14.94 -6.81
C PHE A 199 9.02 -15.15 -5.54
N LEU A 200 10.04 -14.35 -5.29
CA LEU A 200 10.93 -14.51 -4.14
C LEU A 200 10.45 -13.78 -2.87
N PHE A 201 9.34 -13.06 -2.94
CA PHE A 201 8.71 -12.35 -1.82
C PHE A 201 7.58 -13.18 -1.20
#